data_AF-A0A559NPY9-F1
#
_entry.id   AF-A0A559NPY9-F1
#
_cell.length_a   1.000
_cell.length_b   1.000
_cell.length_c   1.000
_cell.angle_alpha   90.00
_cell.angle_beta   90.00
_cell.angle_gamma   90.00
#
_symmetry.space_group_name_H-M   'P 1'
#
loop_
_entity.id
_entity.type
_entity.pdbx_description
1 polymer ?
#
loop_
_entity_poly.entity_id
_entity_poly.type
_entity_poly.pdbx_seq_one_letter_code
_entity_poly.pdbx_strand_id
1 'polypeptide(L)'
;MKKLFIIILTVLIFVPKQNNAQDSGAVVAGAVGALAAIGAGVAAVEQMKERAELTATEWLLANNPDITSFSLKTIDFEGKKLKDMSSASVITFKIQEFTPGDKPELNGRKQVLLGFTSHGWINEYGIDFNKIKWFLIDEPEWTKMMVSYVKVASGETSDFNVKSTLQNGRIVNKGVRLKNKMTIPFYQLSGDMYVVTDYNNEMKFVYNEKSLGIFLKDTKDLVQIKRSSLIELHEFFFEELH
;
A
#
# COMPACT_ATOMS: atom_id res chain seq x y z
N MET A 1 32.03 -51.93 -47.42
CA MET A 1 31.45 -50.61 -47.04
C MET A 1 29.99 -50.82 -46.62
N LYS A 2 29.72 -50.88 -45.31
CA LYS A 2 28.39 -50.77 -44.65
C LYS A 2 28.46 -51.07 -43.14
N LYS A 3 29.57 -51.63 -42.63
CA LYS A 3 29.77 -51.90 -41.19
C LYS A 3 30.68 -50.92 -40.46
N LEU A 4 31.36 -50.00 -41.15
CA LEU A 4 32.17 -48.95 -40.50
C LEU A 4 31.36 -47.70 -40.11
N PHE A 5 30.14 -47.55 -40.64
CA PHE A 5 29.27 -46.41 -40.35
C PHE A 5 28.45 -46.56 -39.06
N ILE A 6 28.38 -47.78 -38.50
CA ILE A 6 27.56 -48.06 -37.31
C ILE A 6 28.34 -47.73 -36.02
N ILE A 7 29.67 -47.77 -36.03
CA ILE A 7 30.49 -47.51 -34.83
C ILE A 7 30.51 -46.02 -34.47
N ILE A 8 30.40 -45.12 -35.47
CA ILE A 8 30.40 -43.65 -35.24
C ILE A 8 29.06 -43.16 -34.65
N LEU A 9 27.96 -43.90 -34.85
CA LEU A 9 26.65 -43.51 -34.34
C LEU A 9 26.43 -43.89 -32.87
N THR A 10 27.15 -44.90 -32.36
CA THR A 10 27.03 -45.35 -30.96
C THR A 10 27.86 -44.54 -29.95
N VAL A 11 28.89 -43.80 -30.39
CA VAL A 11 29.75 -43.02 -29.48
C VAL A 11 29.12 -41.66 -29.09
N LEU A 12 28.16 -41.16 -29.87
CA LEU A 12 27.43 -39.92 -29.55
C LEU A 12 26.37 -40.08 -28.44
N ILE A 13 26.06 -41.31 -28.02
CA ILE A 13 25.02 -41.59 -27.01
C ILE A 13 25.62 -41.68 -25.58
N PHE A 14 26.95 -41.79 -25.46
CA PHE A 14 27.64 -41.98 -24.17
C PHE A 14 28.51 -40.80 -23.73
N VAL A 15 28.42 -39.64 -24.37
CA VAL A 15 28.93 -38.41 -23.75
C VAL A 15 27.91 -38.02 -22.70
N PRO A 16 28.25 -38.03 -21.39
CA PRO A 16 27.37 -37.40 -20.42
C PRO A 16 27.28 -35.95 -20.85
N LYS A 17 26.10 -35.50 -21.27
CA LYS A 17 25.80 -34.09 -21.17
C LYS A 17 26.11 -33.77 -19.72
N GLN A 18 27.04 -32.85 -19.48
CA GLN A 18 26.96 -32.06 -18.27
C GLN A 18 25.58 -31.38 -18.34
N ASN A 19 24.55 -32.09 -17.89
CA ASN A 19 23.44 -31.48 -17.23
C ASN A 19 24.13 -30.68 -16.14
N ASN A 20 24.14 -29.36 -16.30
CA ASN A 20 24.18 -28.51 -15.14
C ASN A 20 23.12 -29.08 -14.22
N ALA A 21 23.57 -29.67 -13.12
CA ALA A 21 22.73 -30.12 -12.05
C ALA A 21 22.07 -28.87 -11.49
N GLN A 22 20.94 -28.47 -12.08
CA GLN A 22 19.87 -27.89 -11.31
C GLN A 22 19.17 -29.08 -10.68
N ASP A 23 19.78 -29.62 -9.62
CA ASP A 23 19.09 -30.57 -8.79
C ASP A 23 19.13 -30.14 -7.33
N SER A 24 17.92 -30.03 -6.79
CA SER A 24 17.58 -30.12 -5.38
C SER A 24 18.03 -29.01 -4.43
N GLY A 25 17.59 -27.79 -4.72
CA GLY A 25 16.99 -26.95 -3.69
C GLY A 25 15.53 -26.77 -4.05
N ALA A 26 14.65 -27.54 -3.42
CA ALA A 26 13.24 -27.63 -3.73
C ALA A 26 12.64 -26.26 -4.09
N VAL A 27 11.96 -26.24 -5.24
CA VAL A 27 10.87 -25.34 -5.59
C VAL A 27 9.78 -25.54 -4.54
N VAL A 28 10.07 -25.10 -3.31
CA VAL A 28 9.17 -25.15 -2.18
C VAL A 28 8.04 -24.19 -2.50
N ALA A 29 6.97 -24.80 -3.02
CA ALA A 29 5.58 -24.51 -2.76
C ALA A 29 5.24 -23.02 -2.56
N GLY A 30 4.64 -22.42 -3.61
CA GLY A 30 3.73 -21.30 -3.46
C GLY A 30 4.41 -19.92 -3.35
N ALA A 31 4.28 -19.13 -4.43
CA ALA A 31 4.42 -17.68 -4.45
C ALA A 31 5.82 -17.04 -4.21
N VAL A 32 6.86 -17.78 -3.82
CA VAL A 32 8.16 -17.19 -3.44
C VAL A 32 9.15 -16.99 -4.61
N GLY A 33 9.07 -17.76 -5.70
CA GLY A 33 10.07 -17.73 -6.78
C GLY A 33 9.88 -16.67 -7.88
N ALA A 34 8.73 -15.99 -7.95
CA ALA A 34 8.37 -15.21 -9.14
C ALA A 34 9.12 -13.85 -9.25
N LEU A 35 9.42 -13.21 -8.13
CA LEU A 35 10.09 -11.90 -8.13
C LEU A 35 11.59 -11.96 -8.45
N ALA A 36 12.25 -13.09 -8.20
CA ALA A 36 13.66 -13.29 -8.56
C ALA A 36 13.86 -13.56 -10.07
N ALA A 37 12.87 -14.14 -10.76
CA ALA A 37 12.95 -14.47 -12.18
C ALA A 37 12.55 -13.31 -13.11
N ILE A 38 11.64 -12.45 -12.65
CA ILE A 38 11.24 -11.24 -13.35
C ILE A 38 12.18 -10.14 -12.89
N GLY A 39 13.26 -9.90 -13.65
CA GLY A 39 14.17 -8.77 -13.38
C GLY A 39 13.40 -7.45 -13.14
N ALA A 40 14.04 -6.47 -12.50
CA ALA A 40 13.44 -5.22 -11.99
C ALA A 40 12.75 -4.33 -13.06
N GLY A 41 11.64 -4.80 -13.62
CA GLY A 41 10.87 -4.20 -14.69
C GLY A 41 9.38 -4.14 -14.36
N VAL A 42 8.60 -3.55 -15.26
CA VAL A 42 7.17 -3.25 -15.07
C VAL A 42 6.35 -4.51 -14.73
N ALA A 43 6.66 -5.65 -15.34
CA ALA A 43 5.98 -6.92 -15.07
C ALA A 43 6.11 -7.40 -13.62
N ALA A 44 7.27 -7.17 -12.97
CA ALA A 44 7.46 -7.53 -11.57
C ALA A 44 6.61 -6.65 -10.65
N VAL A 45 6.46 -5.36 -10.99
CA VAL A 45 5.63 -4.41 -10.25
C VAL A 45 4.16 -4.77 -10.35
N GLU A 46 3.68 -5.12 -11.55
CA GLU A 46 2.27 -5.52 -11.72
C GLU A 46 1.96 -6.81 -10.95
N GLN A 47 2.84 -7.81 -11.01
CA GLN A 47 2.63 -9.05 -10.25
C GLN A 47 2.59 -8.81 -8.74
N MET A 48 3.43 -7.91 -8.22
CA MET A 48 3.38 -7.55 -6.80
C MET A 48 2.08 -6.85 -6.44
N LYS A 49 1.61 -5.94 -7.30
CA LYS A 49 0.34 -5.24 -7.11
C LYS A 49 -0.79 -6.26 -7.04
N GLU A 50 -0.88 -7.18 -7.99
CA GLU A 50 -1.89 -8.25 -7.98
C GLU A 50 -1.83 -9.08 -6.69
N ARG A 51 -0.63 -9.44 -6.23
CA ARG A 51 -0.45 -10.22 -5.01
C ARG A 51 -0.83 -9.43 -3.74
N ALA A 52 -0.50 -8.14 -3.70
CA ALA A 52 -0.87 -7.26 -2.60
C ALA A 52 -2.39 -7.08 -2.53
N GLU A 53 -3.05 -6.87 -3.68
CA GLU A 53 -4.51 -6.75 -3.78
C GLU A 53 -5.22 -8.07 -3.41
N LEU A 54 -4.69 -9.22 -3.84
CA LEU A 54 -5.20 -10.53 -3.44
C LEU A 54 -5.13 -10.73 -1.92
N THR A 55 -3.99 -10.42 -1.31
CA THR A 55 -3.80 -10.59 0.13
C THR A 55 -4.70 -9.64 0.93
N ALA A 56 -4.81 -8.39 0.48
CA ALA A 56 -5.74 -7.42 1.07
C ALA A 56 -7.20 -7.89 0.97
N THR A 57 -7.56 -8.52 -0.15
CA THR A 57 -8.88 -9.13 -0.37
C THR A 57 -9.14 -10.28 0.59
N GLU A 58 -8.19 -11.21 0.74
CA GLU A 58 -8.30 -12.32 1.69
C GLU A 58 -8.43 -11.82 3.13
N TRP A 59 -7.62 -10.83 3.52
CA TRP A 59 -7.73 -10.21 4.84
C TRP A 59 -9.11 -9.55 5.05
N LEU A 60 -9.60 -8.81 4.05
CA LEU A 60 -10.89 -8.14 4.12
C LEU A 60 -12.02 -9.15 4.34
N LEU A 61 -12.07 -10.22 3.53
CA LEU A 61 -13.07 -11.29 3.63
C LEU A 61 -12.99 -12.03 4.97
N ALA A 62 -11.79 -12.27 5.49
CA ALA A 62 -11.60 -12.95 6.78
C ALA A 62 -12.08 -12.11 7.98
N ASN A 63 -12.05 -10.78 7.88
CA ASN A 63 -12.37 -9.87 8.98
C ASN A 63 -13.73 -9.16 8.82
N ASN A 64 -14.38 -9.28 7.66
CA ASN A 64 -15.67 -8.64 7.36
C ASN A 64 -16.58 -9.67 6.68
N PRO A 65 -17.08 -10.68 7.41
CA PRO A 65 -17.80 -11.81 6.83
C PRO A 65 -19.10 -11.41 6.12
N ASP A 66 -19.65 -10.23 6.44
CA ASP A 66 -20.89 -9.73 5.85
C ASP A 66 -20.68 -8.95 4.54
N ILE A 67 -19.43 -8.75 4.09
CA ILE A 67 -19.16 -8.05 2.83
C ILE A 67 -19.52 -8.94 1.63
N THR A 68 -20.33 -8.43 0.70
CA THR A 68 -20.85 -9.24 -0.42
C THR A 68 -20.31 -8.82 -1.79
N SER A 69 -20.01 -7.53 -1.97
CA SER A 69 -19.63 -6.97 -3.28
C SER A 69 -18.84 -5.68 -3.10
N PHE A 70 -17.59 -5.69 -3.55
CA PHE A 70 -16.67 -4.57 -3.39
C PHE A 70 -15.61 -4.52 -4.49
N SER A 71 -15.13 -3.31 -4.77
CA SER A 71 -13.90 -3.05 -5.49
C SER A 71 -12.78 -2.81 -4.49
N LEU A 72 -11.61 -3.39 -4.72
CA LEU A 72 -10.39 -3.15 -3.96
C LEU A 72 -9.29 -2.75 -4.93
N LYS A 73 -8.66 -1.59 -4.70
CA LYS A 73 -7.57 -1.08 -5.56
C LYS A 73 -6.46 -0.48 -4.72
N THR A 74 -5.22 -0.86 -4.97
CA THR A 74 -4.06 -0.21 -4.35
C THR A 74 -3.77 1.16 -4.98
N ILE A 75 -3.33 2.13 -4.16
CA ILE A 75 -2.85 3.43 -4.65
C ILE A 75 -1.32 3.46 -4.82
N ASP A 76 -0.61 2.55 -4.15
CA ASP A 76 0.82 2.72 -3.92
C ASP A 76 1.71 2.18 -5.04
N PHE A 77 1.19 1.31 -5.89
CA PHE A 77 1.98 0.64 -6.94
C PHE A 77 1.96 1.37 -8.29
N GLU A 78 1.10 2.37 -8.48
CA GLU A 78 0.99 3.09 -9.76
C GLU A 78 2.26 3.89 -10.07
N GLY A 79 2.95 3.52 -11.16
CA GLY A 79 4.11 4.25 -11.69
C GLY A 79 5.40 4.16 -10.86
N LYS A 80 5.48 3.29 -9.85
CA LYS A 80 6.65 3.16 -8.97
C LYS A 80 7.57 2.01 -9.37
N LYS A 81 8.84 2.10 -8.97
CA LYS A 81 9.82 1.01 -9.14
C LYS A 81 9.82 0.10 -7.92
N LEU A 82 10.20 -1.17 -8.11
CA LEU A 82 10.31 -2.18 -7.04
C LEU A 82 11.11 -1.69 -5.81
N LYS A 83 12.25 -1.03 -6.03
CA LYS A 83 13.07 -0.46 -4.94
C LYS A 83 12.37 0.64 -4.13
N ASP A 84 11.45 1.36 -4.77
CA ASP A 84 10.66 2.41 -4.11
C ASP A 84 9.53 1.77 -3.29
N MET A 85 9.18 0.51 -3.57
CA MET A 85 8.18 -0.27 -2.82
C MET A 85 8.77 -1.02 -1.65
N SER A 86 9.98 -1.57 -1.78
CA SER A 86 10.66 -2.20 -0.64
C SER A 86 10.97 -1.23 0.51
N SER A 87 11.01 0.07 0.21
CA SER A 87 11.16 1.16 1.18
C SER A 87 9.83 1.74 1.67
N ALA A 88 8.69 1.33 1.11
CA ALA A 88 7.39 1.77 1.58
C ALA A 88 7.10 1.17 2.96
N SER A 89 6.60 2.01 3.85
CA SER A 89 6.25 1.68 5.25
C SER A 89 4.74 1.50 5.47
N VAL A 90 3.94 1.83 4.45
CA VAL A 90 2.51 1.59 4.39
C VAL A 90 2.11 1.30 2.95
N ILE A 91 1.20 0.33 2.79
CA ILE A 91 0.48 0.06 1.56
C ILE A 91 -0.97 0.41 1.81
N THR A 92 -1.57 1.16 0.89
CA THR A 92 -2.94 1.62 1.03
C THR A 92 -3.82 1.07 -0.08
N PHE A 93 -5.02 0.66 0.32
CA PHE A 93 -6.05 0.14 -0.59
C PHE A 93 -7.35 0.92 -0.40
N LYS A 94 -7.95 1.35 -1.50
CA LYS A 94 -9.31 1.89 -1.54
C LYS A 94 -10.27 0.72 -1.70
N ILE A 95 -11.28 0.67 -0.83
CA ILE A 95 -12.34 -0.33 -0.85
C ILE A 95 -13.66 0.40 -1.06
N GLN A 96 -14.42 0.03 -2.07
CA GLN A 96 -15.73 0.61 -2.31
C GLN A 96 -16.74 -0.48 -2.65
N GLU A 97 -17.78 -0.59 -1.84
CA GLU A 97 -18.89 -1.50 -2.10
C GLU A 97 -19.71 -1.07 -3.32
N PHE A 98 -20.41 -2.01 -3.93
CA PHE A 98 -21.31 -1.75 -5.06
C PHE A 98 -22.45 -2.76 -5.09
N THR A 99 -23.52 -2.45 -5.83
CA THR A 99 -24.60 -3.42 -6.11
C THR A 99 -24.30 -4.18 -7.40
N PRO A 100 -24.25 -5.52 -7.40
CA PRO A 100 -23.97 -6.31 -8.61
C PRO A 100 -25.00 -6.07 -9.72
N GLY A 101 -24.53 -5.92 -10.95
CA GLY A 101 -25.34 -5.69 -12.15
C GLY A 101 -24.46 -5.55 -13.39
N ASP A 102 -25.08 -5.32 -14.56
CA ASP A 102 -24.33 -5.02 -15.78
C ASP A 102 -23.66 -3.65 -15.66
N LYS A 103 -22.32 -3.62 -15.72
CA LYS A 103 -21.50 -2.40 -15.56
C LYS A 103 -21.85 -1.65 -14.25
N PRO A 104 -21.58 -2.26 -13.08
CA PRO A 104 -21.99 -1.68 -11.81
C PRO A 104 -21.25 -0.38 -11.54
N GLU A 105 -21.94 0.57 -10.91
CA GLU A 105 -21.36 1.80 -10.41
C GLU A 105 -20.86 1.61 -8.98
N LEU A 106 -19.72 2.21 -8.66
CA LEU A 106 -19.19 2.22 -7.30
C LEU A 106 -19.93 3.28 -6.48
N ASN A 107 -21.00 2.86 -5.81
CA ASN A 107 -21.93 3.75 -5.10
C ASN A 107 -22.20 3.34 -3.65
N GLY A 108 -21.55 2.27 -3.18
CA GLY A 108 -21.68 1.79 -1.82
C GLY A 108 -20.71 2.43 -0.84
N ARG A 109 -20.60 1.79 0.32
CA ARG A 109 -19.71 2.19 1.41
C ARG A 109 -18.26 2.29 0.94
N LYS A 110 -17.59 3.37 1.34
CA LYS A 110 -16.17 3.63 1.10
C LYS A 110 -15.36 3.32 2.37
N GLN A 111 -14.25 2.61 2.20
CA GLN A 111 -13.30 2.29 3.26
C GLN A 111 -11.87 2.33 2.72
N VAL A 112 -10.92 2.55 3.61
CA VAL A 112 -9.49 2.49 3.32
C VAL A 112 -8.85 1.42 4.19
N LEU A 113 -8.10 0.51 3.56
CA LEU A 113 -7.29 -0.46 4.28
C LEU A 113 -5.82 -0.02 4.25
N LEU A 114 -5.25 0.22 5.43
CA LEU A 114 -3.82 0.50 5.61
C LEU A 114 -3.12 -0.78 6.06
N GLY A 115 -2.18 -1.25 5.25
CA GLY A 115 -1.23 -2.29 5.63
C GLY A 115 0.10 -1.64 6.02
N PHE A 116 0.36 -1.51 7.32
CA PHE A 116 1.64 -1.04 7.82
C PHE A 116 2.69 -2.14 7.72
N THR A 117 3.82 -1.82 7.13
CA THR A 117 4.83 -2.80 6.79
C THR A 117 6.09 -2.60 7.62
N SER A 118 6.61 -3.69 8.19
CA SER A 118 7.92 -3.67 8.84
C SER A 118 9.05 -3.80 7.82
N HIS A 119 10.27 -3.43 8.22
CA HIS A 119 11.45 -3.54 7.35
C HIS A 119 11.61 -4.96 6.77
N GLY A 120 11.90 -5.05 5.46
CA GLY A 120 12.07 -6.33 4.77
C GLY A 120 10.78 -7.10 4.52
N TRP A 121 9.61 -6.43 4.57
CA TRP A 121 8.34 -7.00 4.12
C TRP A 121 8.33 -7.32 2.61
N ILE A 122 9.14 -6.62 1.81
CA ILE A 122 9.53 -7.05 0.45
C ILE A 122 11.01 -7.40 0.45
N ASN A 123 11.34 -8.55 -0.13
CA ASN A 123 12.71 -8.92 -0.49
C ASN A 123 12.73 -9.67 -1.83
N GLU A 124 13.88 -10.23 -2.19
CA GLU A 124 14.07 -11.02 -3.42
C GLU A 124 13.19 -12.29 -3.49
N TYR A 125 12.68 -12.75 -2.35
CA TYR A 125 11.76 -13.88 -2.19
C TYR A 125 10.27 -13.44 -2.24
N GLY A 126 10.01 -12.15 -2.41
CA GLY A 126 8.67 -11.58 -2.55
C GLY A 126 8.16 -10.90 -1.29
N ILE A 127 6.84 -10.98 -1.07
CA ILE A 127 6.16 -10.27 0.02
C ILE A 127 5.96 -11.20 1.23
N ASP A 128 6.41 -10.75 2.40
CA ASP A 128 6.21 -11.38 3.70
C ASP A 128 5.02 -10.72 4.43
N PHE A 129 3.85 -11.31 4.26
CA PHE A 129 2.59 -10.77 4.78
C PHE A 129 2.43 -10.90 6.30
N ASN A 130 3.22 -11.76 6.95
CA ASN A 130 3.22 -11.86 8.42
C ASN A 130 3.77 -10.58 9.09
N LYS A 131 4.41 -9.71 8.31
CA LYS A 131 4.97 -8.42 8.73
C LYS A 131 4.06 -7.24 8.42
N ILE A 132 2.79 -7.50 8.06
CA ILE A 132 1.82 -6.45 7.77
C ILE A 132 0.80 -6.34 8.90
N LYS A 133 0.70 -5.16 9.51
CA LYS A 133 -0.35 -4.81 10.47
C LYS A 133 -1.44 -4.03 9.75
N TRP A 134 -2.67 -4.54 9.78
CA TRP A 134 -3.80 -4.05 8.99
C TRP A 134 -4.73 -3.16 9.83
N PHE A 135 -5.20 -2.07 9.24
CA PHE A 135 -6.21 -1.18 9.80
C PHE A 135 -7.26 -0.85 8.74
N LEU A 136 -8.50 -1.26 8.99
CA LEU A 136 -9.64 -0.90 8.15
C LEU A 136 -10.28 0.37 8.70
N ILE A 137 -10.36 1.39 7.87
CA ILE A 137 -10.75 2.75 8.23
C ILE A 137 -11.96 3.14 7.39
N ASP A 138 -13.04 3.54 8.05
CA ASP A 138 -14.22 4.13 7.42
C ASP A 138 -14.16 5.67 7.44
N GLU A 139 -15.15 6.33 6.84
CA GLU A 139 -15.19 7.79 6.80
C GLU A 139 -15.19 8.43 8.20
N PRO A 140 -15.98 7.97 9.20
CA PRO A 140 -15.90 8.50 10.56
C PRO A 140 -14.51 8.42 11.19
N GLU A 141 -13.85 7.26 11.14
CA GLU A 141 -12.52 7.08 11.70
C GLU A 141 -11.49 7.89 10.91
N TRP A 142 -11.56 7.91 9.58
CA TRP A 142 -10.70 8.76 8.74
C TRP A 142 -10.84 10.24 9.10
N THR A 143 -12.08 10.71 9.28
CA THR A 143 -12.36 12.10 9.69
C THR A 143 -11.69 12.40 11.02
N LYS A 144 -11.83 11.51 12.00
CA LYS A 144 -11.23 11.66 13.33
C LYS A 144 -9.70 11.68 13.26
N MET A 145 -9.11 10.78 12.48
CA MET A 145 -7.66 10.77 12.21
C MET A 145 -7.23 12.11 11.62
N MET A 146 -7.97 12.62 10.63
CA MET A 146 -7.61 13.84 9.94
C MET A 146 -7.80 15.10 10.79
N VAL A 147 -8.80 15.13 11.66
CA VAL A 147 -8.95 16.19 12.66
C VAL A 147 -7.72 16.23 13.57
N SER A 148 -7.31 15.08 14.12
CA SER A 148 -6.13 15.01 15.00
C SER A 148 -4.85 15.45 14.26
N TYR A 149 -4.67 15.02 13.01
CA TYR A 149 -3.52 15.41 12.20
C TYR A 149 -3.50 16.91 11.88
N VAL A 150 -4.63 17.49 11.46
CA VAL A 150 -4.70 18.91 11.12
C VAL A 150 -4.45 19.79 12.34
N LYS A 151 -4.96 19.39 13.52
CA LYS A 151 -4.70 20.10 14.78
C LYS A 151 -3.20 20.14 15.09
N VAL A 152 -2.51 18.99 15.03
CA VAL A 152 -1.06 18.96 15.27
C VAL A 152 -0.26 19.71 14.19
N ALA A 153 -0.75 19.76 12.95
CA ALA A 153 -0.09 20.44 11.84
C ALA A 153 -0.32 21.96 11.78
N SER A 154 -1.32 22.50 12.48
CA SER A 154 -1.72 23.93 12.36
C SER A 154 -1.82 24.69 13.67
N GLY A 155 -1.95 24.00 14.81
CA GLY A 155 -2.25 24.63 16.10
C GLY A 155 -3.72 24.97 16.30
N GLU A 156 -4.59 24.64 15.34
CA GLU A 156 -6.04 24.77 15.55
C GLU A 156 -6.48 23.87 16.71
N THR A 157 -7.39 24.38 17.55
CA THR A 157 -7.86 23.69 18.74
C THR A 157 -9.30 23.22 18.61
N SER A 158 -10.09 23.89 17.77
CA SER A 158 -11.51 23.63 17.57
C SER A 158 -11.74 22.42 16.66
N ASP A 159 -12.19 21.30 17.24
CA ASP A 159 -12.57 20.10 16.50
C ASP A 159 -13.67 20.38 15.47
N PHE A 160 -14.63 21.25 15.83
CA PHE A 160 -15.73 21.63 14.94
C PHE A 160 -15.23 22.35 13.69
N ASN A 161 -14.35 23.34 13.85
CA ASN A 161 -13.81 24.11 12.72
C ASN A 161 -12.98 23.22 11.81
N VAL A 162 -12.13 22.36 12.39
CA VAL A 162 -11.27 21.45 11.62
C VAL A 162 -12.12 20.45 10.85
N LYS A 163 -13.07 19.79 11.52
CA LYS A 163 -13.96 18.80 10.91
C LYS A 163 -14.76 19.44 9.77
N SER A 164 -15.42 20.57 10.03
CA SER A 164 -16.21 21.27 9.01
C SER A 164 -15.36 21.71 7.82
N THR A 165 -14.11 22.15 8.05
CA THR A 165 -13.22 22.58 6.97
C THR A 165 -12.70 21.39 6.15
N LEU A 166 -12.44 20.25 6.79
CA LEU A 166 -12.07 19.01 6.11
C LEU A 166 -13.21 18.49 5.24
N GLN A 167 -14.43 18.40 5.77
CA GLN A 167 -15.59 17.87 5.04
C GLN A 167 -16.02 18.72 3.83
N ASN A 168 -15.75 20.03 3.86
CA ASN A 168 -16.18 20.95 2.80
C ASN A 168 -15.02 21.48 1.96
N GLY A 169 -13.79 21.10 2.30
CA GLY A 169 -12.56 21.68 1.76
C GLY A 169 -11.67 20.64 1.10
N ARG A 170 -10.46 21.07 0.75
CA ARG A 170 -9.42 20.21 0.20
C ARG A 170 -8.13 20.36 0.99
N ILE A 171 -7.53 19.22 1.32
CA ILE A 171 -6.17 19.19 1.86
C ILE A 171 -5.22 19.59 0.72
N VAL A 172 -4.29 20.49 1.00
CA VAL A 172 -3.22 20.90 0.09
C VAL A 172 -1.88 20.89 0.83
N ASN A 173 -0.78 21.12 0.12
CA ASN A 173 0.56 21.08 0.72
C ASN A 173 0.71 22.02 1.93
N LYS A 174 0.12 23.22 1.86
CA LYS A 174 0.28 24.26 2.87
C LYS A 174 -0.84 24.31 3.93
N GLY A 175 -1.78 23.38 3.92
CA GLY A 175 -2.93 23.44 4.84
C GLY A 175 -4.20 22.83 4.28
N VAL A 176 -5.34 23.27 4.83
CA VAL A 176 -6.68 22.95 4.31
C VAL A 176 -7.29 24.20 3.71
N ARG A 177 -7.68 24.10 2.43
CA ARG A 177 -8.37 25.16 1.70
C ARG A 177 -9.87 24.92 1.71
N LEU A 178 -10.63 25.97 1.93
CA LEU A 178 -12.06 25.99 1.67
C LEU A 178 -12.28 26.89 0.44
N LYS A 179 -12.80 26.31 -0.65
CA LYS A 179 -12.86 26.99 -1.96
C LYS A 179 -11.46 27.50 -2.35
N ASN A 180 -11.31 28.79 -2.62
CA ASN A 180 -10.04 29.41 -3.02
C ASN A 180 -9.25 30.02 -1.84
N LYS A 181 -9.73 29.90 -0.60
CA LYS A 181 -9.09 30.51 0.58
C LYS A 181 -8.37 29.46 1.41
N MET A 182 -7.15 29.78 1.87
CA MET A 182 -6.47 29.01 2.90
C MET A 182 -7.15 29.26 4.25
N THR A 183 -7.84 28.23 4.76
CA THR A 183 -8.62 28.36 6.00
C THR A 183 -7.81 27.89 7.20
N ILE A 184 -7.13 26.75 7.07
CA ILE A 184 -6.27 26.20 8.13
C ILE A 184 -4.86 26.05 7.56
N PRO A 185 -3.97 27.05 7.74
CA PRO A 185 -2.59 26.94 7.30
C PRO A 185 -1.84 25.94 8.18
N PHE A 186 -0.99 25.12 7.58
CA PHE A 186 -0.06 24.28 8.34
C PHE A 186 1.20 25.06 8.70
N TYR A 187 1.85 24.64 9.78
CA TYR A 187 3.14 25.14 10.19
C TYR A 187 4.19 24.94 9.08
N GLN A 188 5.02 25.97 8.90
CA GLN A 188 6.25 25.88 8.11
C GLN A 188 7.38 25.54 9.10
N LEU A 189 7.85 24.31 9.02
CA LEU A 189 8.84 23.73 9.92
C LEU A 189 10.14 23.48 9.17
N SER A 190 11.27 23.59 9.87
CA SER A 190 12.52 23.07 9.30
C SER A 190 12.44 21.54 9.17
N GLY A 191 13.20 20.96 8.24
CA GLY A 191 13.13 19.52 7.94
C GLY A 191 13.53 18.59 9.10
N ASP A 192 14.20 19.13 10.11
CA ASP A 192 14.61 18.48 11.35
C ASP A 192 13.62 18.68 12.51
N MET A 193 12.51 19.40 12.29
CA MET A 193 11.50 19.68 13.31
C MET A 193 10.28 18.76 13.15
N TYR A 194 9.72 18.36 14.30
CA TYR A 194 8.58 17.46 14.38
C TYR A 194 7.59 17.96 15.41
N VAL A 195 6.30 17.89 15.09
CA VAL A 195 5.21 18.11 16.05
C VAL A 195 4.44 16.80 16.18
N VAL A 196 4.16 16.39 17.41
CA VAL A 196 3.60 15.06 17.70
C VAL A 196 2.34 15.20 18.54
N THR A 197 1.35 14.37 18.25
CA THR A 197 0.18 14.17 19.11
C THR A 197 -0.06 12.69 19.34
N ASP A 198 -0.49 12.33 20.54
CA ASP A 198 -1.02 11.00 20.80
C ASP A 198 -2.40 10.88 20.13
N TYR A 199 -2.63 9.80 19.37
CA TYR A 199 -3.91 9.59 18.68
C TYR A 199 -4.78 8.57 19.41
N ASN A 200 -4.23 7.37 19.61
CA ASN A 200 -4.89 6.28 20.34
C ASN A 200 -3.83 5.37 20.98
N ASN A 201 -4.23 4.26 21.59
CA ASN A 201 -3.30 3.32 22.25
C ASN A 201 -2.28 2.68 21.30
N GLU A 202 -2.50 2.72 20.00
CA GLU A 202 -1.65 2.08 18.99
C GLU A 202 -0.78 3.07 18.22
N MET A 203 -1.20 4.34 18.12
CA MET A 203 -0.62 5.31 17.19
C MET A 203 -0.37 6.68 17.82
N LYS A 204 0.71 7.31 17.36
CA LYS A 204 0.89 8.77 17.44
C LYS A 204 0.93 9.35 16.04
N PHE A 205 0.43 10.56 15.87
CA PHE A 205 0.62 11.31 14.64
C PHE A 205 1.79 12.26 14.76
N VAL A 206 2.56 12.33 13.69
CA VAL A 206 3.78 13.13 13.56
C VAL A 206 3.63 14.01 12.33
N TYR A 207 3.73 15.32 12.53
CA TYR A 207 3.79 16.28 11.45
C TYR A 207 5.25 16.69 11.21
N ASN A 208 5.70 16.46 9.98
CA ASN A 208 6.90 17.04 9.37
C ASN A 208 6.49 17.36 7.93
N GLU A 209 6.38 18.66 7.63
CA GLU A 209 5.81 19.36 6.45
C GLU A 209 5.25 18.55 5.27
N LYS A 210 5.97 17.53 4.81
CA LYS A 210 5.75 16.78 3.58
C LYS A 210 4.86 15.53 3.72
N SER A 211 4.54 15.09 4.94
CA SER A 211 3.83 13.82 5.15
C SER A 211 2.97 13.80 6.41
N LEU A 212 1.98 12.91 6.42
CA LEU A 212 1.38 12.42 7.65
C LEU A 212 2.28 11.29 8.16
N GLY A 213 2.98 11.54 9.27
CA GLY A 213 3.70 10.51 10.00
C GLY A 213 2.78 9.78 10.97
N ILE A 214 2.85 8.46 11.00
CA ILE A 214 2.15 7.59 11.94
C ILE A 214 3.20 6.75 12.65
N PHE A 215 3.39 7.00 13.94
CA PHE A 215 4.27 6.20 14.77
C PHE A 215 3.46 5.08 15.45
N LEU A 216 3.77 3.84 15.11
CA LEU A 216 3.16 2.64 15.69
C LEU A 216 3.84 2.34 17.03
N LYS A 217 3.08 2.39 18.12
CA LYS A 217 3.64 2.27 19.47
C LYS A 217 4.18 0.87 19.76
N ASP A 218 3.53 -0.17 19.22
CA ASP A 218 3.91 -1.57 19.46
C ASP A 218 5.26 -1.90 18.81
N THR A 219 5.41 -1.58 17.52
CA THR A 219 6.61 -1.91 16.74
C THR A 219 7.68 -0.83 16.83
N LYS A 220 7.33 0.36 17.31
CA LYS A 220 8.17 1.56 17.36
C LYS A 220 8.61 2.06 15.98
N ASP A 221 7.83 1.75 14.96
CA ASP A 221 8.08 2.17 13.58
C ASP A 221 7.41 3.52 13.30
N LEU A 222 8.14 4.43 12.65
CA LEU A 222 7.57 5.64 12.06
C LEU A 222 7.28 5.40 10.57
N VAL A 223 6.02 5.51 10.23
CA VAL A 223 5.49 5.31 8.89
C VAL A 223 5.06 6.65 8.32
N GLN A 224 5.20 6.85 7.02
CA GLN A 224 4.85 8.12 6.38
C GLN A 224 3.91 7.93 5.20
N ILE A 225 2.73 8.53 5.28
CA ILE A 225 1.82 8.70 4.14
C ILE A 225 2.20 10.00 3.44
N LYS A 226 2.63 9.90 2.18
CA LYS A 226 2.98 11.06 1.35
C LYS A 226 1.76 11.98 1.21
N ARG A 227 2.00 13.28 1.10
CA ARG A 227 0.91 14.26 0.95
C ARG A 227 -0.01 13.97 -0.23
N SER A 228 0.52 13.52 -1.36
CA SER A 228 -0.31 13.15 -2.53
C SER A 228 -1.29 12.02 -2.21
N SER A 229 -0.81 10.95 -1.57
CA SER A 229 -1.63 9.83 -1.13
C SER A 229 -2.64 10.27 -0.07
N LEU A 230 -2.25 11.14 0.86
CA LEU A 230 -3.15 11.70 1.87
C LEU A 230 -4.31 12.48 1.22
N ILE A 231 -4.00 13.30 0.21
CA ILE A 231 -5.00 14.06 -0.56
C ILE A 231 -5.91 13.10 -1.30
N GLU A 232 -5.36 12.13 -2.03
CA GLU A 232 -6.15 11.15 -2.78
C GLU A 232 -7.11 10.35 -1.88
N LEU A 233 -6.65 9.94 -0.69
CA LEU A 233 -7.49 9.24 0.29
C LEU A 233 -8.58 10.15 0.87
N HIS A 234 -8.26 11.42 1.10
CA HIS A 234 -9.25 12.36 1.58
C HIS A 234 -10.31 12.66 0.51
N GLU A 235 -9.89 12.86 -0.74
CA GLU A 235 -10.79 13.02 -1.88
C GLU A 235 -11.62 11.76 -2.11
N PHE A 236 -11.04 10.57 -1.93
CA PHE A 236 -11.79 9.32 -2.02
C PHE A 236 -13.00 9.31 -1.08
N PHE A 237 -12.87 9.75 0.17
CA PHE A 237 -13.99 9.80 1.10
C PHE A 237 -15.00 10.92 0.78
N PHE A 238 -14.53 12.13 0.46
CA PHE A 238 -15.40 13.33 0.44
C PHE A 238 -15.74 13.89 -0.94
N GLU A 239 -15.04 13.51 -2.00
CA GLU A 239 -15.44 13.89 -3.35
C GLU A 239 -16.40 12.85 -3.91
N GLU A 240 -17.54 13.33 -4.42
CA GLU A 240 -18.41 12.53 -5.26
C GLU A 240 -17.65 12.21 -6.56
N LEU A 241 -17.68 10.95 -6.98
CA LEU A 241 -17.19 10.55 -8.30
C LEU A 241 -18.04 11.32 -9.33
N HIS A 242 -17.43 12.30 -10.01
CA HIS A 242 -18.02 12.99 -11.15
C HIS A 242 -18.15 12.06 -12.36
#